data_AF-A0A436R0J9-F1
#
_entry.id   AF-A0A436R0J9-F1
#
_cell.length_a   1.000
_cell.length_b   1.000
_cell.length_c   1.000
_cell.angle_alpha   90.00
_cell.angle_beta   90.00
_cell.angle_gamma   90.00
#
_symmetry.space_group_name_H-M   'P 1'
#
loop_
_entity.id
_entity.type
_entity.pdbx_description
1 polymer ?
#
loop_
_entity_poly.entity_id
_entity_poly.type
_entity_poly.pdbx_seq_one_letter_code
_entity_poly.pdbx_strand_id
1 'polypeptide(L)' 'MPAVQETIDRVRKIDVDQYKYGFQTEIEMDKAPKGLSEDIIRFISAKKDEPDWMLEWRLGAYRRWLTLEE' A
#
# COMPACT_ATOMS: atom_id res chain seq x y z
N MET A 1 9.11 -35.97 31.46
CA MET A 1 8.09 -35.04 32.00
C MET A 1 6.92 -34.99 31.02
N PRO A 2 5.68 -35.31 31.45
CA PRO A 2 4.52 -35.48 30.55
C PRO A 2 3.86 -34.17 30.07
N ALA A 3 4.39 -33.00 30.45
CA ALA A 3 3.78 -31.69 30.15
C ALA A 3 3.92 -31.19 28.70
N VAL A 4 4.47 -32.00 27.78
CA VAL A 4 4.75 -31.54 26.41
C VAL A 4 3.64 -31.96 25.43
N GLN A 5 3.10 -33.18 25.57
CA GLN A 5 2.13 -33.73 24.62
C GLN A 5 0.76 -33.06 24.73
N GLU A 6 0.25 -32.90 25.96
CA GLU A 6 -1.06 -32.27 26.20
C GLU A 6 -1.09 -30.80 25.71
N THR A 7 0.04 -30.10 25.84
CA THR A 7 0.20 -28.72 25.38
C THR A 7 0.17 -28.64 23.85
N ILE A 8 0.82 -29.57 23.15
CA ILE A 8 0.81 -29.66 21.69
C ILE A 8 -0.61 -29.96 21.17
N ASP A 9 -1.35 -30.85 21.83
CA ASP A 9 -2.71 -31.20 21.44
C ASP A 9 -3.71 -30.08 21.69
N ARG A 10 -3.50 -29.26 22.73
CA ARG A 10 -4.30 -28.03 22.96
C ARG A 10 -4.06 -26.97 21.91
N VAL A 11 -2.80 -26.75 21.52
CA VAL A 11 -2.45 -25.77 20.47
C VAL A 11 -3.02 -26.20 19.11
N ARG A 12 -2.99 -27.50 18.79
CA ARG A 12 -3.63 -28.04 17.58
C ARG A 12 -5.16 -27.89 17.56
N LYS A 13 -5.82 -28.01 18.72
CA LYS A 13 -7.28 -27.79 18.85
C LYS A 13 -7.69 -26.32 18.73
N ILE A 14 -6.78 -25.38 18.97
CA ILE A 14 -6.98 -23.96 18.63
C ILE A 14 -6.63 -23.84 17.15
N ASP A 15 -7.44 -24.53 16.35
CA ASP A 15 -7.30 -24.57 14.91
C ASP A 15 -7.23 -23.14 14.38
N VAL A 16 -6.17 -22.92 13.61
CA VAL A 16 -5.93 -21.80 12.71
C VAL A 16 -7.14 -21.57 11.77
N ASP A 17 -8.06 -22.54 11.66
CA ASP A 17 -9.34 -22.46 10.95
C ASP A 17 -10.37 -21.48 11.56
N GLN A 18 -10.18 -20.99 12.79
CA GLN A 18 -11.08 -19.99 13.40
C GLN A 18 -10.80 -18.55 12.95
N TYR A 19 -9.69 -18.26 12.27
CA TYR A 19 -9.48 -16.98 11.58
C TYR A 19 -10.19 -16.94 10.22
N LYS A 20 -11.43 -17.43 10.19
CA LYS A 20 -12.30 -17.48 9.01
C LYS A 20 -12.83 -16.10 8.58
N TYR A 21 -12.58 -15.07 9.39
CA TYR A 21 -13.04 -13.69 9.19
C TYR A 21 -11.85 -12.73 9.02
N GLY A 22 -10.90 -13.09 8.17
CA GLY A 22 -9.97 -12.10 7.63
C GLY A 22 -10.75 -11.10 6.78
N PHE A 23 -10.91 -9.86 7.25
CA PHE A 23 -11.50 -8.79 6.45
C PHE A 23 -10.53 -8.47 5.29
N GLN A 24 -10.76 -9.07 4.12
CA GLN A 24 -10.04 -8.71 2.91
C GLN A 24 -10.97 -7.85 2.04
N THR A 25 -10.70 -6.55 2.01
CA THR A 25 -11.29 -5.68 1.00
C THR A 25 -10.40 -5.71 -0.22
N GLU A 26 -10.90 -6.23 -1.34
CA GLU A 26 -10.26 -6.06 -2.64
C GLU A 26 -10.36 -4.58 -3.01
N ILE A 27 -9.32 -3.82 -2.70
CA ILE A 27 -9.19 -2.45 -3.16
C ILE A 27 -8.57 -2.51 -4.56
N GLU A 28 -9.26 -1.93 -5.54
CA GLU A 28 -8.66 -1.70 -6.86
C GLU A 28 -7.45 -0.77 -6.71
N MET A 29 -6.26 -1.36 -6.65
CA MET A 29 -4.99 -0.65 -6.62
C MET A 29 -4.43 -0.58 -8.02
N ASP A 30 -4.65 0.54 -8.68
CA ASP A 30 -3.98 0.83 -9.94
C ASP A 30 -2.55 1.30 -9.64
N LYS A 31 -1.58 0.46 -9.98
CA LYS A 31 -0.16 0.75 -9.73
C LYS A 31 0.37 1.55 -10.91
N ALA A 32 0.71 2.81 -10.66
CA ALA A 32 1.48 3.60 -11.60
C ALA A 32 2.80 2.86 -11.94
N PRO A 33 3.31 3.00 -13.18
CA PRO A 33 4.57 2.38 -13.59
C PRO A 33 5.72 2.79 -12.66
N LYS A 34 6.74 1.93 -12.56
CA LYS A 34 7.89 2.16 -11.67
C LYS A 34 8.63 3.44 -12.09
N GLY A 35 8.81 4.36 -11.14
CA GLY A 35 9.51 5.64 -11.34
C GLY A 35 8.59 6.83 -11.07
N LEU A 36 9.19 8.01 -10.84
CA LEU A 36 8.46 9.27 -10.73
C LEU A 36 8.87 10.17 -11.89
N SER A 37 7.92 10.48 -12.78
CA SER A 37 8.08 11.38 -13.92
C SER A 37 6.96 12.42 -13.95
N GLU A 38 7.14 13.51 -14.71
CA GLU A 38 6.08 14.52 -14.90
C GLU A 38 4.81 13.89 -15.50
N ASP A 39 4.94 12.92 -16.40
CA ASP A 39 3.80 12.22 -17.01
C ASP A 39 2.99 11.40 -15.98
N ILE A 40 3.67 10.78 -15.01
CA ILE A 40 3.02 10.05 -13.91
C ILE A 40 2.29 11.02 -12.98
N ILE A 41 2.87 12.20 -12.72
CA ILE A 41 2.21 13.24 -11.92
C ILE A 41 0.94 13.73 -12.61
N ARG A 42 0.99 13.97 -13.93
CA ARG A 42 -0.19 14.33 -14.74
C ARG A 42 -1.24 13.23 -14.73
N PHE A 43 -0.82 11.98 -14.89
CA PHE A 43 -1.72 10.82 -14.84
C PHE A 43 -2.42 10.68 -13.49
N ILE A 44 -1.69 10.82 -12.38
CA ILE A 44 -2.26 10.76 -11.02
C ILE A 44 -3.25 11.91 -10.79
N SER A 45 -2.90 13.11 -11.22
CA SER A 45 -3.75 14.29 -11.04
C SER A 45 -5.05 14.18 -11.85
N ALA A 46 -4.95 13.76 -13.12
CA ALA A 46 -6.12 13.49 -13.97
C ALA A 46 -7.01 12.37 -13.41
N LYS A 47 -6.41 11.31 -12.86
CA LYS A 47 -7.16 10.21 -12.23
C LYS A 47 -7.93 10.65 -10.99
N LYS A 48 -7.41 11.64 -10.27
CA LYS A 48 -7.99 12.15 -9.02
C LYS A 48 -8.94 13.33 -9.21
N ASP A 49 -9.15 13.77 -10.46
CA ASP A 49 -9.94 14.96 -10.79
C ASP A 49 -9.51 16.19 -9.97
N GLU A 50 -8.20 16.39 -9.87
CA GLU A 50 -7.63 17.51 -9.13
C GLU A 50 -7.70 18.82 -9.94
N PRO A 51 -7.91 19.97 -9.28
CA PRO A 51 -7.90 21.27 -9.96
C PRO A 51 -6.51 21.65 -10.48
N ASP A 52 -6.45 22.43 -11.57
CA ASP A 52 -5.21 22.77 -12.29
C ASP A 52 -4.09 23.33 -11.41
N TRP A 53 -4.44 24.14 -10.40
CA TRP A 53 -3.46 24.71 -9.47
C TRP A 53 -2.74 23.64 -8.64
N MET A 54 -3.39 22.52 -8.36
CA MET A 54 -2.83 21.40 -7.61
C MET A 54 -1.86 20.60 -8.48
N LEU A 55 -2.18 20.42 -9.77
CA LEU A 55 -1.27 19.82 -10.74
C LEU A 55 0.03 20.64 -10.87
N GLU A 56 -0.10 21.95 -11.07
CA GLU A 56 1.06 22.85 -11.19
C GLU A 56 1.92 22.86 -9.91
N TRP A 57 1.28 22.79 -8.74
CA TRP A 57 1.99 22.68 -7.46
C TRP A 57 2.79 21.37 -7.36
N ARG A 58 2.19 20.23 -7.74
CA ARG A 58 2.87 18.92 -7.76
C ARG A 58 4.05 18.91 -8.75
N LEU A 59 3.88 19.50 -9.93
CA LEU A 59 4.95 19.62 -10.93
C LEU A 59 6.09 20.51 -10.42
N GLY A 60 5.78 21.63 -9.77
CA GLY A 60 6.77 22.51 -9.15
C GLY A 60 7.57 21.82 -8.04
N ALA A 61 6.90 21.02 -7.20
CA ALA A 61 7.54 20.23 -6.15
C ALA A 61 8.49 19.18 -6.74
N TYR A 62 8.08 18.47 -7.80
CA TYR A 62 8.92 17.50 -8.49
C TYR A 62 10.18 18.13 -9.09
N ARG A 63 10.05 19.28 -9.77
CA ARG A 63 11.20 20.01 -10.31
C ARG A 63 12.16 20.47 -9.24
N ARG A 64 11.65 20.97 -8.11
CA ARG A 64 12.49 21.33 -6.96
C ARG A 64 13.19 20.12 -6.37
N TRP A 65 12.49 18.98 -6.27
CA TRP A 65 13.06 17.74 -5.77
C TRP A 65 14.23 17.26 -6.63
N LEU A 66 14.13 17.37 -7.96
CA LEU A 66 15.23 17.04 -8.88
C LEU A 66 16.48 17.91 -8.70
N THR A 67 16.33 19.13 -8.17
CA THR A 67 17.45 20.05 -7.92
C THR A 67 18.05 19.92 -6.53
N LEU A 68 17.47 19.07 -5.67
CA LEU A 68 18.04 18.79 -4.35
C LEU A 68 19.12 17.72 -4.52
N GLU A 69 20.36 18.12 -4.28
CA GLU A 69 21.47 17.20 -4.05
C GLU A 69 21.53 16.84 -2.56
N GLU A 70 21.85 15.58 -2.25
CA GLU A 70 21.94 15.03 -0.89
C GLU A 70 23.24 15.42 -0.18
#